data_AF-F7XG83-F1
#
_entry.id   AF-F7XG83-F1
#
_cell.length_a   1.000
_cell.length_b   1.000
_cell.length_c   1.000
_cell.angle_alpha   90.00
_cell.angle_beta   90.00
_cell.angle_gamma   90.00
#
_symmetry.space_group_name_H-M   'P 1'
#
loop_
_entity.id
_entity.type
_entity.pdbx_description
1 polymer ?
#
loop_
_entity_poly.entity_id
_entity_poly.type
_entity_poly.pdbx_seq_one_letter_code
_entity_poly.pdbx_strand_id
1 'polypeptide(L)'
;MWWTRLKALIVKELLAVLRDPKGRTVLIGPPIIQLLVFSYAATLEVTNVDLMVLNRDNGHWSQELVQQVGGSPTFRSIELASSPHEVRLAIDTQRVLAVVEIGPTFSRDIEAGRPAEVQMILDGRRSNASQIVSGYLGRIVGAVAAETPAGKRAASETIRVEARNWFNPNLTYQWFMVPNLVASIALLIGLIVTALSVARERELGTFDQLIVSPLRTHEILLGKLIPPMMIGLFHITIYILAAVFIFGVPLRGSLFLLYGSAIFYLAAVVGLGLFISALSMTQQQAILGAFLFMVPAMLLSGFATPIENMPSWLQPVTLINPLRYFLVIVKGVFLKDIPLAEVVHQTLPLCLIAIVTLSSAAWLFRRRLE
;
A
#
# COMPACT_ATOMS: atom_id res chain seq x y z
N MET A 1 24.76 -35.69 8.98
CA MET A 1 24.17 -36.14 7.69
C MET A 1 22.90 -35.38 7.31
N TRP A 2 21.93 -35.21 8.22
CA TRP A 2 20.69 -34.46 7.95
C TRP A 2 20.91 -33.01 7.46
N TRP A 3 21.69 -32.22 8.21
CA TRP A 3 22.05 -30.85 7.85
C TRP A 3 22.69 -30.71 6.47
N THR A 4 23.53 -31.67 6.09
CA THR A 4 24.20 -31.70 4.79
C THR A 4 23.21 -31.89 3.64
N ARG A 5 22.22 -32.79 3.82
CA ARG A 5 21.15 -33.04 2.85
C ARG A 5 20.23 -31.83 2.71
N LEU A 6 19.81 -31.25 3.83
CA LEU A 6 18.96 -30.05 3.83
C LEU A 6 19.65 -28.87 3.14
N LYS A 7 20.92 -28.61 3.46
CA LYS A 7 21.71 -27.55 2.81
C LYS A 7 21.83 -27.78 1.30
N ALA A 8 22.11 -29.02 0.88
CA ALA A 8 22.19 -29.36 -0.54
C ALA A 8 20.85 -29.10 -1.26
N LEU A 9 19.74 -29.46 -0.63
CA LEU A 9 18.40 -29.20 -1.18
C LEU A 9 18.11 -27.70 -1.30
N ILE A 10 18.43 -26.91 -0.26
CA ILE A 10 18.26 -25.44 -0.29
C ILE A 10 19.08 -24.83 -1.43
N VAL A 11 20.35 -25.22 -1.57
CA VAL A 11 21.22 -24.74 -2.64
C VAL A 11 20.68 -25.14 -4.01
N LYS A 12 20.20 -26.38 -4.17
CA LYS A 12 19.57 -26.86 -5.41
C LYS A 12 18.35 -26.02 -5.78
N GLU A 13 17.44 -25.77 -4.85
CA GLU A 13 16.24 -24.97 -5.11
C GLU A 13 16.60 -23.51 -5.47
N LEU A 14 17.56 -22.91 -4.77
CA LEU A 14 18.01 -21.55 -5.07
C LEU A 14 18.64 -21.48 -6.46
N LEU A 15 19.49 -22.45 -6.81
CA LEU A 15 20.07 -22.56 -8.15
C LEU A 15 19.02 -22.83 -9.23
N ALA A 16 17.99 -23.63 -8.93
CA ALA A 16 16.92 -23.90 -9.88
C ALA A 16 16.16 -22.62 -10.25
N VAL A 17 15.93 -21.73 -9.30
CA VAL A 17 15.30 -20.42 -9.56
C VAL A 17 16.25 -19.50 -10.33
N LEU A 18 17.53 -19.42 -9.94
CA LEU A 18 18.50 -18.48 -10.50
C LEU A 18 19.02 -18.86 -11.89
N ARG A 19 19.16 -20.17 -12.17
CA ARG A 19 19.67 -20.69 -13.45
C ARG A 19 18.59 -20.84 -14.52
N ASP A 20 17.34 -21.03 -14.12
CA ASP A 20 16.23 -21.05 -15.06
C ASP A 20 15.99 -19.63 -15.63
N PRO A 21 16.09 -19.41 -16.95
CA PRO A 21 15.87 -18.10 -17.55
C PRO A 21 14.48 -17.53 -17.22
N LYS A 22 13.44 -18.38 -17.13
CA LYS A 22 12.09 -17.94 -16.76
C LYS A 22 12.05 -17.53 -15.29
N GLY A 23 12.56 -18.38 -14.39
CA GLY A 23 12.70 -18.10 -12.96
C GLY A 23 13.44 -16.79 -12.68
N ARG A 24 14.57 -16.56 -13.34
CA ARG A 24 15.35 -15.32 -13.20
C ARG A 24 14.62 -14.08 -13.70
N THR A 25 13.92 -14.20 -14.83
CA THR A 25 13.13 -13.08 -15.39
C THR A 25 12.01 -12.68 -14.43
N VAL A 26 11.32 -13.66 -13.84
CA VAL A 26 10.27 -13.42 -12.84
C VAL A 26 10.82 -12.87 -11.52
N LEU A 27 12.02 -13.29 -11.12
CA LEU A 27 12.67 -12.82 -9.91
C LEU A 27 13.12 -11.36 -10.00
N ILE A 28 13.60 -10.92 -11.16
CA ILE A 28 14.26 -9.62 -11.32
C ILE A 28 13.36 -8.60 -12.04
N GLY A 29 12.61 -9.04 -13.06
CA GLY A 29 11.85 -8.17 -13.96
C GLY A 29 10.74 -7.38 -13.26
N PRO A 30 9.74 -8.04 -12.64
CA PRO A 30 8.65 -7.35 -11.95
C PRO A 30 9.13 -6.35 -10.89
N PRO A 31 10.09 -6.68 -10.00
CA PRO A 31 10.61 -5.70 -9.04
C PRO A 31 11.20 -4.44 -9.68
N ILE A 32 12.02 -4.59 -10.72
CA ILE A 32 12.63 -3.44 -11.42
C ILE A 32 11.57 -2.60 -12.12
N ILE A 33 10.68 -3.24 -12.88
CA ILE A 33 9.58 -2.56 -13.57
C ILE A 33 8.74 -1.81 -12.53
N GLN A 34 8.44 -2.44 -11.40
CA GLN A 34 7.65 -1.85 -10.35
C GLN A 34 8.35 -0.66 -9.68
N LEU A 35 9.66 -0.75 -9.41
CA LEU A 35 10.44 0.40 -8.92
C LEU A 35 10.44 1.57 -9.91
N LEU A 36 10.59 1.30 -11.21
CA LEU A 36 10.57 2.33 -12.24
C LEU A 36 9.17 2.95 -12.39
N VAL A 37 8.14 2.11 -12.53
CA VAL A 37 6.74 2.54 -12.66
C VAL A 37 6.34 3.34 -11.43
N PHE A 38 6.65 2.89 -10.21
CA PHE A 38 6.31 3.65 -9.01
C PHE A 38 7.22 4.83 -8.75
N SER A 39 8.47 4.85 -9.20
CA SER A 39 9.27 6.06 -9.19
C SER A 39 8.64 7.16 -10.05
N TYR A 40 8.02 6.78 -11.17
CA TYR A 40 7.33 7.72 -12.05
C TYR A 40 5.84 7.96 -11.67
N ALA A 41 5.18 6.99 -11.05
CA ALA A 41 3.82 7.14 -10.54
C ALA A 41 3.79 7.86 -9.18
N ALA A 42 4.89 7.87 -8.44
CA ALA A 42 5.06 8.65 -7.21
C ALA A 42 5.04 10.16 -7.46
N THR A 43 5.35 10.62 -8.68
CA THR A 43 5.18 12.03 -9.08
C THR A 43 3.74 12.36 -9.46
N LEU A 44 2.81 11.39 -9.45
CA LEU A 44 1.36 11.67 -9.42
C LEU A 44 0.93 12.12 -8.02
N GLU A 45 1.74 12.93 -7.34
CA GLU A 45 1.18 13.90 -6.42
C GLU A 45 0.03 14.60 -7.15
N VAL A 46 -0.98 14.99 -6.39
CA VAL A 46 -2.10 15.77 -6.89
C VAL A 46 -1.61 17.22 -7.07
N THR A 47 -0.55 17.37 -7.86
CA THR A 47 0.01 18.60 -8.39
C THR A 47 -0.60 18.78 -9.77
N ASN A 48 -0.96 20.00 -10.12
CA ASN A 48 -1.76 20.35 -11.29
C ASN A 48 -3.25 19.96 -11.20
N VAL A 49 -3.88 20.29 -10.07
CA VAL A 49 -5.33 20.19 -9.96
C VAL A 49 -6.00 21.35 -10.68
N ASP A 50 -7.00 21.03 -11.50
CA ASP A 50 -7.95 22.01 -12.02
C ASP A 50 -9.04 22.23 -10.96
N LEU A 51 -9.12 23.47 -10.48
CA LEU A 51 -10.03 23.89 -9.43
C LEU A 51 -10.94 24.99 -9.97
N MET A 52 -12.22 24.96 -9.57
CA MET A 52 -13.14 26.05 -9.86
C MET A 52 -13.45 26.85 -8.60
N VAL A 53 -13.59 28.16 -8.73
CA VAL A 53 -14.06 29.02 -7.66
C VAL A 53 -15.36 29.69 -8.09
N LEU A 54 -16.43 29.50 -7.31
CA LEU A 54 -17.64 30.30 -7.42
C LEU A 54 -17.61 31.38 -6.34
N ASN A 55 -17.12 32.56 -6.69
CA ASN A 55 -17.07 33.68 -5.77
C ASN A 55 -18.31 34.57 -5.94
N ARG A 56 -19.22 34.56 -4.97
CA ARG A 56 -20.41 35.43 -4.95
C ARG A 56 -20.22 36.71 -4.14
N ASP A 57 -19.03 36.93 -3.59
CA ASP A 57 -18.68 38.08 -2.77
C ASP A 57 -17.53 38.88 -3.38
N ASN A 58 -17.68 40.20 -3.43
CA ASN A 58 -16.67 41.10 -3.98
C ASN A 58 -15.83 41.79 -2.88
N GLY A 59 -15.94 41.34 -1.63
CA GLY A 59 -15.18 41.90 -0.51
C GLY A 59 -13.70 41.50 -0.49
N HIS A 60 -12.94 42.12 0.42
CA HIS A 60 -11.49 41.91 0.54
C HIS A 60 -11.13 40.46 0.90
N TRP A 61 -11.84 39.85 1.86
CA TRP A 61 -11.54 38.50 2.35
C TRP A 61 -11.85 37.40 1.32
N SER A 62 -12.87 37.60 0.47
CA SER A 62 -13.12 36.66 -0.62
C SER A 62 -12.00 36.72 -1.66
N GLN A 63 -11.54 37.91 -2.03
CA GLN A 63 -10.43 38.10 -2.98
C GLN A 63 -9.11 37.54 -2.44
N GLU A 64 -8.81 37.75 -1.16
CA GLU A 64 -7.62 37.20 -0.51
C GLU A 64 -7.64 35.67 -0.54
N LEU A 65 -8.77 35.04 -0.22
CA LEU A 65 -8.91 33.59 -0.31
C LEU A 65 -8.68 33.07 -1.73
N VAL A 66 -9.26 33.72 -2.75
CA VAL A 66 -9.04 33.34 -4.15
C VAL A 66 -7.57 33.51 -4.55
N GLN A 67 -6.92 34.57 -4.10
CA GLN A 67 -5.51 34.84 -4.38
C GLN A 67 -4.58 33.81 -3.73
N GLN A 68 -4.82 33.41 -2.48
CA GLN A 68 -4.01 32.39 -1.81
C GLN A 68 -4.21 31.00 -2.43
N VAL A 69 -5.43 30.68 -2.88
CA VAL A 69 -5.67 29.47 -3.67
C VAL A 69 -4.90 29.55 -5.00
N GLY A 70 -4.89 30.70 -5.68
CA GLY A 70 -4.12 30.95 -6.92
C GLY A 70 -2.61 30.95 -6.79
N GLY A 71 -2.08 31.34 -5.64
CA GLY A 71 -0.65 31.34 -5.35
C GLY A 71 -0.10 29.96 -4.94
N SER A 72 -0.97 28.98 -4.71
CA SER A 72 -0.54 27.65 -4.26
C SER A 72 0.00 26.79 -5.41
N PRO A 73 1.19 26.18 -5.28
CA PRO A 73 1.77 25.32 -6.32
C PRO A 73 0.97 24.03 -6.57
N THR A 74 -0.05 23.73 -5.76
CA THR A 74 -0.91 22.56 -5.90
C THR A 74 -1.86 22.67 -7.11
N PHE A 75 -2.35 23.88 -7.40
CA PHE A 75 -3.39 24.11 -8.41
C PHE A 75 -2.76 24.61 -9.72
N ARG A 76 -3.07 23.95 -10.84
CA ARG A 76 -2.56 24.36 -12.17
C ARG A 76 -3.42 25.43 -12.79
N SER A 77 -4.74 25.28 -12.67
CA SER A 77 -5.71 26.20 -13.23
C SER A 77 -6.76 26.52 -12.18
N ILE A 78 -7.16 27.78 -12.14
CA ILE A 78 -8.30 28.25 -11.37
C ILE A 78 -9.28 28.85 -12.35
N GLU A 79 -10.41 28.18 -12.51
CA GLU A 79 -11.52 28.68 -13.30
C GLU A 79 -12.49 29.44 -12.38
N LEU A 80 -12.94 30.62 -12.80
CA LEU A 80 -13.98 31.36 -12.09
C LEU A 80 -15.35 30.97 -12.65
N ALA A 81 -16.20 30.40 -11.81
CA ALA A 81 -17.57 30.10 -12.19
C ALA A 81 -18.44 31.34 -12.07
N SER A 82 -19.32 31.55 -13.06
CA SER A 82 -20.31 32.62 -13.05
C SER A 82 -21.63 32.17 -12.42
N SER A 83 -21.90 30.85 -12.36
CA SER A 83 -23.15 30.32 -11.84
C SER A 83 -22.99 28.94 -11.17
N PRO A 84 -23.87 28.56 -10.22
CA PRO A 84 -23.89 27.22 -9.65
C PRO A 84 -24.21 26.10 -10.68
N HIS A 85 -24.86 26.42 -11.80
CA HIS A 85 -25.05 25.46 -12.89
C HIS A 85 -23.72 25.09 -13.55
N GLU A 86 -22.84 26.08 -13.73
CA GLU A 86 -21.51 25.87 -14.30
C GLU A 86 -20.64 24.99 -13.39
N VAL A 87 -20.77 25.18 -12.07
CA VAL A 87 -20.13 24.33 -11.05
C VAL A 87 -20.57 22.87 -11.19
N ARG A 88 -21.88 22.61 -11.28
CA ARG A 88 -22.40 21.25 -11.47
C ARG A 88 -21.87 20.63 -12.77
N LEU A 89 -21.95 21.37 -13.88
CA LEU A 89 -21.46 20.90 -15.17
C LEU A 89 -19.96 20.59 -15.13
N ALA A 90 -19.15 21.42 -14.47
CA ALA A 90 -17.71 21.24 -14.34
C ALA A 90 -17.34 19.95 -13.62
N ILE A 91 -18.04 19.64 -12.53
CA ILE A 91 -17.86 18.39 -11.79
C ILE A 91 -18.37 17.23 -12.64
N ASP A 92 -19.59 17.30 -13.18
CA ASP A 92 -20.19 16.20 -13.95
C ASP A 92 -19.32 15.79 -15.14
N THR A 93 -18.77 16.76 -15.87
CA THR A 93 -17.89 16.54 -17.02
C THR A 93 -16.42 16.28 -16.66
N GLN A 94 -16.08 16.16 -15.37
CA GLN A 94 -14.70 15.92 -14.89
C GLN A 94 -13.68 16.98 -15.32
N ARG A 95 -14.15 18.21 -15.60
CA ARG A 95 -13.27 19.32 -15.98
C ARG A 95 -12.47 19.83 -14.79
N VAL A 96 -13.05 19.79 -13.60
CA VAL A 96 -12.41 20.18 -12.34
C VAL A 96 -12.55 19.08 -11.29
N LEU A 97 -11.55 18.96 -10.42
CA LEU A 97 -11.54 17.98 -9.32
C LEU A 97 -12.25 18.52 -8.07
N ALA A 98 -12.21 19.84 -7.87
CA ALA A 98 -12.71 20.51 -6.68
C ALA A 98 -13.30 21.88 -7.05
N VAL A 99 -14.30 22.28 -6.28
CA VAL A 99 -14.93 23.60 -6.36
C VAL A 99 -14.98 24.23 -4.99
N VAL A 100 -14.59 25.50 -4.91
CA VAL A 100 -14.74 26.34 -3.72
C VAL A 100 -15.86 27.33 -3.97
N GLU A 101 -16.93 27.27 -3.18
CA GLU A 101 -18.04 28.22 -3.23
C GLU A 101 -17.97 29.18 -2.04
N ILE A 102 -17.90 30.47 -2.34
CA ILE A 102 -17.86 31.56 -1.37
C ILE A 102 -19.22 32.26 -1.40
N GLY A 103 -19.88 32.30 -0.24
CA GLY A 103 -21.20 32.91 -0.08
C GLY A 103 -21.19 34.44 -0.26
N PRO A 104 -22.32 35.07 -0.62
CA PRO A 104 -22.40 36.50 -0.95
C PRO A 104 -22.20 37.45 0.24
N THR A 105 -22.21 36.94 1.48
CA THR A 105 -21.99 37.72 2.69
C THR A 105 -20.65 37.44 3.35
N PHE A 106 -19.79 36.62 2.73
CA PHE A 106 -18.56 36.10 3.32
C PHE A 106 -17.67 37.17 3.97
N SER A 107 -17.20 38.16 3.21
CA SER A 107 -16.34 39.22 3.77
C SER A 107 -17.08 40.08 4.80
N ARG A 108 -18.39 40.31 4.61
CA ARG A 108 -19.21 41.11 5.53
C ARG A 108 -19.37 40.42 6.88
N ASP A 109 -19.56 39.12 6.88
CA ASP A 109 -19.72 38.33 8.10
C ASP A 109 -18.38 38.25 8.85
N ILE A 110 -17.25 38.10 8.14
CA ILE A 110 -15.91 38.18 8.72
C ILE A 110 -15.66 39.53 9.41
N GLU A 111 -15.92 40.64 8.73
CA GLU A 111 -15.76 41.99 9.29
C GLU A 111 -16.69 42.25 10.48
N ALA A 112 -17.91 41.70 10.43
CA ALA A 112 -18.88 41.78 11.51
C ALA A 112 -18.56 40.82 12.69
N GLY A 113 -17.50 40.01 12.60
CA GLY A 113 -17.15 39.02 13.62
C GLY A 113 -18.13 37.84 13.72
N ARG A 114 -18.96 37.63 12.68
CA ARG A 114 -19.87 36.48 12.57
C ARG A 114 -19.15 35.31 11.87
N PRO A 115 -19.54 34.05 12.15
CA PRO A 115 -19.04 32.92 11.39
C PRO A 115 -19.36 33.06 9.90
N ALA A 116 -18.35 32.89 9.04
CA ALA A 116 -18.49 32.90 7.60
C ALA A 116 -18.22 31.50 7.04
N GLU A 117 -19.06 31.07 6.10
CA GLU A 117 -19.01 29.71 5.54
C GLU A 117 -18.36 29.69 4.16
N VAL A 118 -17.48 28.71 3.94
CA VAL A 118 -16.93 28.35 2.63
C VAL A 118 -17.28 26.90 2.37
N GLN A 119 -17.88 26.62 1.21
CA GLN A 119 -18.22 25.26 0.83
C GLN A 119 -17.14 24.71 -0.11
N MET A 120 -16.70 23.48 0.16
CA MET A 120 -15.84 22.71 -0.75
C MET A 120 -16.66 21.56 -1.35
N ILE A 121 -16.77 21.53 -2.67
CA ILE A 121 -17.42 20.45 -3.41
C ILE A 121 -16.32 19.67 -4.13
N LEU A 122 -16.23 18.37 -3.91
CA LEU A 122 -15.13 17.52 -4.39
C LEU A 122 -15.67 16.38 -5.23
N ASP A 123 -14.98 16.01 -6.32
CA ASP A 123 -15.35 14.84 -7.12
C ASP A 123 -14.99 13.54 -6.39
N GLY A 124 -16.00 12.89 -5.81
CA GLY A 124 -15.85 11.61 -5.10
C GLY A 124 -15.34 10.45 -5.96
N ARG A 125 -15.44 10.52 -7.30
CA ARG A 125 -14.89 9.49 -8.21
C ARG A 125 -13.37 9.38 -8.10
N ARG A 126 -12.70 10.48 -7.72
CA ARG A 126 -11.26 10.54 -7.44
C ARG A 126 -11.00 10.72 -5.93
N SER A 127 -11.61 9.87 -5.10
CA SER A 127 -11.61 9.98 -3.64
C SER A 127 -10.26 10.32 -3.00
N ASN A 128 -9.18 9.61 -3.35
CA ASN A 128 -7.83 9.91 -2.80
C ASN A 128 -7.37 11.34 -3.16
N ALA A 129 -7.55 11.75 -4.41
CA ALA A 129 -7.16 13.09 -4.85
C ALA A 129 -8.02 14.18 -4.19
N SER A 130 -9.31 13.93 -4.04
CA SER A 130 -10.26 14.80 -3.37
C SER A 130 -9.94 14.97 -1.88
N GLN A 131 -9.55 13.91 -1.17
CA GLN A 131 -9.10 13.99 0.22
C GLN A 131 -7.84 14.85 0.37
N ILE A 132 -6.87 14.67 -0.55
CA ILE A 132 -5.63 15.45 -0.56
C ILE A 132 -5.96 16.94 -0.81
N VAL A 133 -6.77 17.26 -1.82
CA VAL A 133 -7.17 18.63 -2.16
C VAL A 133 -7.96 19.29 -1.02
N SER A 134 -8.86 18.55 -0.36
CA SER A 134 -9.57 19.04 0.81
C SER A 134 -8.62 19.47 1.93
N GLY A 135 -7.55 18.70 2.18
CA GLY A 135 -6.51 19.05 3.15
C GLY A 135 -5.68 20.27 2.76
N TYR A 136 -5.43 20.48 1.46
CA TYR A 136 -4.78 21.70 0.97
C TYR A 136 -5.68 22.93 1.12
N LEU A 137 -6.93 22.85 0.67
CA LEU A 137 -7.92 23.93 0.78
C LEU A 137 -8.20 24.29 2.23
N GLY A 138 -8.34 23.29 3.12
CA GLY A 138 -8.52 23.53 4.55
C GLY A 138 -7.35 24.29 5.20
N ARG A 139 -6.11 24.06 4.75
CA ARG A 139 -4.94 24.83 5.22
C ARG A 139 -4.97 26.28 4.73
N ILE A 140 -5.35 26.52 3.48
CA ILE A 140 -5.45 27.87 2.91
C ILE A 140 -6.58 28.65 3.61
N VAL A 141 -7.76 28.05 3.76
CA VAL A 141 -8.88 28.65 4.49
C VAL A 141 -8.48 28.94 5.94
N GLY A 142 -7.76 28.03 6.60
CA GLY A 142 -7.24 28.24 7.95
C GLY A 142 -6.23 29.38 8.06
N ALA A 143 -5.37 29.57 7.05
CA ALA A 143 -4.42 30.68 7.00
C ALA A 143 -5.15 32.03 6.85
N VAL A 144 -6.09 32.13 5.91
CA VAL A 144 -6.94 33.33 5.74
C VAL A 144 -7.73 33.62 7.01
N ALA A 145 -8.34 32.60 7.63
CA ALA A 145 -9.10 32.76 8.87
C ALA A 145 -8.26 33.35 10.00
N ALA A 146 -6.97 32.99 10.11
CA ALA A 146 -6.06 33.52 11.11
C ALA A 146 -5.72 35.02 10.92
N GLU A 147 -5.83 35.54 9.69
CA GLU A 147 -5.54 36.94 9.36
C GLU A 147 -6.72 37.89 9.59
N THR A 148 -7.94 37.34 9.68
CA THR A 148 -9.17 38.09 9.92
C THR A 148 -9.17 38.86 11.24
N PRO A 149 -10.02 39.89 11.42
CA PRO A 149 -10.10 40.63 12.69
C PRO A 149 -10.44 39.71 13.87
N ALA A 150 -11.33 38.72 13.65
CA ALA A 150 -11.66 37.69 14.63
C ALA A 150 -10.48 36.74 14.89
N GLY A 151 -9.76 36.31 13.85
CA GLY A 151 -8.57 35.47 13.97
C GLY A 151 -7.42 36.15 14.73
N LYS A 152 -7.18 37.44 14.47
CA LYS A 152 -6.18 38.25 15.19
C LYS A 152 -6.57 38.51 16.64
N ARG A 153 -7.86 38.76 16.94
CA ARG A 153 -8.36 38.86 18.32
C ARG A 153 -8.27 37.52 19.06
N ALA A 154 -8.65 36.42 18.40
CA ALA A 154 -8.51 35.07 18.96
C ALA A 154 -7.03 34.75 19.25
N ALA A 155 -6.10 35.14 18.36
CA ALA A 155 -4.66 35.00 18.61
C ALA A 155 -4.16 35.83 19.82
N SER A 156 -4.85 36.92 20.16
CA SER A 156 -4.57 37.76 21.34
C SER A 156 -5.24 37.26 22.62
N GLU A 157 -6.28 36.43 22.54
CA GLU A 157 -7.10 36.04 23.70
C GLU A 157 -7.13 34.54 24.02
N THR A 158 -6.87 33.58 23.12
CA THR A 158 -6.75 32.15 23.50
C THR A 158 -6.42 31.19 22.35
N ILE A 159 -5.80 30.05 22.73
CA ILE A 159 -5.75 28.72 22.07
C ILE A 159 -5.82 28.70 20.53
N ARG A 160 -4.63 28.66 19.92
CA ARG A 160 -4.43 28.40 18.48
C ARG A 160 -4.49 26.89 18.21
N VAL A 161 -5.49 26.43 17.47
CA VAL A 161 -5.58 25.03 17.00
C VAL A 161 -4.70 24.87 15.76
N GLU A 162 -3.53 24.28 15.92
CA GLU A 162 -2.67 23.88 14.80
C GLU A 162 -2.95 22.43 14.40
N ALA A 163 -3.63 22.25 13.27
CA ALA A 163 -3.81 20.93 12.67
C ALA A 163 -2.44 20.41 12.18
N ARG A 164 -1.88 19.44 12.88
CA ARG A 164 -0.64 18.76 12.51
C ARG A 164 -0.94 17.33 12.08
N ASN A 165 -0.60 16.99 10.84
CA ASN A 165 -0.66 15.60 10.39
C ASN A 165 0.49 14.83 11.01
N TRP A 166 0.16 13.91 11.92
CA TRP A 166 1.17 13.05 12.52
C TRP A 166 1.68 12.05 11.47
N PHE A 167 2.98 11.76 11.54
CA PHE A 167 3.70 10.75 10.74
C PHE A 167 3.96 11.09 9.26
N ASN A 168 3.11 11.88 8.60
CA ASN A 168 3.37 12.46 7.27
C ASN A 168 2.93 13.95 7.21
N PRO A 169 3.70 14.88 7.80
CA PRO A 169 3.32 16.29 7.92
C PRO A 169 3.08 16.98 6.57
N ASN A 170 3.88 16.60 5.57
CA ASN A 170 3.85 17.17 4.23
C ASN A 170 2.89 16.45 3.28
N LEU A 171 2.20 15.40 3.75
CA LEU A 171 1.30 14.56 2.95
C LEU A 171 1.96 14.02 1.67
N THR A 172 3.27 13.78 1.71
CA THR A 172 4.01 13.26 0.56
C THR A 172 3.50 11.87 0.20
N TYR A 173 3.01 11.71 -1.03
CA TYR A 173 2.36 10.46 -1.47
C TYR A 173 3.31 9.25 -1.42
N GLN A 174 4.60 9.48 -1.65
CA GLN A 174 5.65 8.46 -1.55
C GLN A 174 5.68 7.79 -0.16
N TRP A 175 5.50 8.57 0.91
CA TRP A 175 5.50 8.04 2.28
C TRP A 175 4.30 7.13 2.54
N PHE A 176 3.21 7.29 1.79
CA PHE A 176 2.07 6.38 1.83
C PHE A 176 2.27 5.14 0.96
N MET A 177 2.77 5.32 -0.27
CA MET A 177 2.78 4.27 -1.29
C MET A 177 3.96 3.31 -1.16
N VAL A 178 5.17 3.83 -0.95
CA VAL A 178 6.41 3.05 -1.00
C VAL A 178 6.49 1.97 0.08
N PRO A 179 6.11 2.21 1.36
CA PRO A 179 6.05 1.12 2.35
C PRO A 179 5.16 -0.05 1.90
N ASN A 180 4.06 0.22 1.19
CA ASN A 180 3.16 -0.84 0.71
C ASN A 180 3.82 -1.76 -0.31
N LEU A 181 4.78 -1.23 -1.08
CA LEU A 181 5.52 -1.99 -2.07
C LEU A 181 6.34 -3.10 -1.42
N VAL A 182 6.97 -2.85 -0.28
CA VAL A 182 7.75 -3.83 0.48
C VAL A 182 6.92 -5.10 0.74
N ALA A 183 5.69 -4.94 1.23
CA ALA A 183 4.79 -6.04 1.52
C ALA A 183 4.25 -6.70 0.24
N SER A 184 3.75 -5.90 -0.70
CA SER A 184 3.12 -6.41 -1.93
C SER A 184 4.08 -7.21 -2.83
N ILE A 185 5.36 -6.86 -2.82
CA ILE A 185 6.37 -7.48 -3.68
C ILE A 185 6.91 -8.75 -3.04
N ALA A 186 7.06 -8.74 -1.71
CA ALA A 186 7.28 -9.95 -0.96
C ALA A 186 6.15 -10.97 -1.18
N LEU A 187 4.88 -10.53 -1.28
CA LEU A 187 3.77 -11.40 -1.69
C LEU A 187 3.99 -11.96 -3.09
N LEU A 188 4.17 -11.10 -4.09
CA LEU A 188 4.29 -11.47 -5.50
C LEU A 188 5.41 -12.49 -5.71
N ILE A 189 6.62 -12.15 -5.27
CA ILE A 189 7.81 -12.98 -5.48
C ILE A 189 7.72 -14.25 -4.65
N GLY A 190 7.36 -14.13 -3.36
CA GLY A 190 7.22 -15.28 -2.47
C GLY A 190 6.20 -16.27 -2.99
N LEU A 191 5.03 -15.79 -3.43
CA LEU A 191 3.96 -16.65 -3.94
C LEU A 191 4.35 -17.32 -5.25
N ILE A 192 4.88 -16.56 -6.23
CA ILE A 192 5.21 -17.12 -7.55
C ILE A 192 6.37 -18.11 -7.46
N VAL A 193 7.47 -17.76 -6.78
CA VAL A 193 8.63 -18.65 -6.64
C VAL A 193 8.21 -19.97 -6.00
N THR A 194 7.36 -19.91 -4.99
CA THR A 194 6.89 -21.10 -4.28
C THR A 194 5.86 -21.89 -5.09
N ALA A 195 4.92 -21.21 -5.75
CA ALA A 195 3.93 -21.83 -6.64
C ALA A 195 4.60 -22.58 -7.80
N LEU A 196 5.74 -22.08 -8.29
CA LEU A 196 6.51 -22.74 -9.34
C LEU A 196 7.38 -23.91 -8.86
N SER A 197 7.63 -24.06 -7.55
CA SER A 197 8.59 -25.06 -7.05
C SER A 197 8.16 -26.50 -7.39
N VAL A 198 6.98 -26.94 -6.95
CA VAL A 198 6.51 -28.32 -7.19
C VAL A 198 5.96 -28.48 -8.61
N ALA A 199 5.27 -27.47 -9.14
CA ALA A 199 4.72 -27.48 -10.48
C ALA A 199 5.79 -27.70 -11.57
N ARG A 200 6.96 -27.07 -11.40
CA ARG A 200 8.11 -27.27 -12.29
C ARG A 200 8.66 -28.69 -12.23
N GLU A 201 8.78 -29.26 -11.04
CA GLU A 201 9.28 -30.63 -10.89
C GLU A 201 8.36 -31.66 -11.55
N ARG A 202 7.03 -31.45 -11.45
CA ARG A 202 6.03 -32.27 -12.14
C ARG A 202 6.13 -32.14 -13.65
N GLU A 203 6.19 -30.91 -14.15
CA GLU A 203 6.30 -30.64 -15.58
C GLU A 203 7.59 -31.21 -16.19
N LEU A 204 8.69 -31.22 -15.43
CA LEU A 204 9.97 -31.79 -15.83
C LEU A 204 10.10 -33.31 -15.55
N GLY A 205 9.08 -33.96 -14.98
CA GLY A 205 9.12 -35.38 -14.62
C GLY A 205 10.13 -35.73 -13.51
N THR A 206 10.66 -34.73 -12.80
CA THR A 206 11.60 -34.93 -11.68
C THR A 206 10.90 -35.09 -10.33
N PHE A 207 9.58 -34.94 -10.31
CA PHE A 207 8.77 -35.15 -9.13
C PHE A 207 8.92 -36.59 -8.61
N ASP A 208 8.81 -37.60 -9.46
CA ASP A 208 8.94 -39.02 -9.07
C ASP A 208 10.31 -39.34 -8.47
N GLN A 209 11.36 -38.70 -9.01
CA GLN A 209 12.73 -38.82 -8.48
C GLN A 209 12.85 -38.25 -7.05
N LEU A 210 12.09 -37.19 -6.75
CA LEU A 210 12.04 -36.62 -5.41
C LEU A 210 11.36 -37.58 -4.42
N ILE A 211 10.31 -38.30 -4.85
CA ILE A 211 9.56 -39.25 -4.01
C ILE A 211 10.43 -40.45 -3.63
N VAL A 212 11.19 -41.00 -4.58
CA VAL A 212 12.05 -42.18 -4.35
C VAL A 212 13.41 -41.83 -3.76
N SER A 213 13.70 -40.54 -3.53
CA SER A 213 14.94 -40.11 -2.90
C SER A 213 14.98 -40.53 -1.42
N PRO A 214 16.17 -40.76 -0.83
CA PRO A 214 16.30 -41.12 0.58
C PRO A 214 16.05 -39.95 1.55
N LEU A 215 15.30 -38.93 1.11
CA LEU A 215 14.95 -37.74 1.88
C LEU A 215 13.66 -37.98 2.65
N ARG A 216 13.62 -37.50 3.89
CA ARG A 216 12.40 -37.55 4.71
C ARG A 216 11.42 -36.45 4.25
N THR A 217 10.11 -36.66 4.40
CA THR A 217 9.10 -35.67 3.99
C THR A 217 9.32 -34.28 4.59
N HIS A 218 9.73 -34.19 5.86
CA HIS A 218 10.02 -32.90 6.50
C HIS A 218 11.30 -32.23 5.97
N GLU A 219 12.29 -33.00 5.49
CA GLU A 219 13.49 -32.47 4.82
C GLU A 219 13.10 -31.82 3.49
N ILE A 220 12.22 -32.47 2.73
CA ILE A 220 11.71 -31.95 1.45
C ILE A 220 10.91 -30.67 1.69
N LEU A 221 10.00 -30.67 2.66
CA LEU A 221 9.18 -29.50 2.98
C LEU A 221 10.03 -28.30 3.44
N LEU A 222 10.97 -28.51 4.37
CA LEU A 222 11.88 -27.46 4.82
C LEU A 222 12.78 -26.95 3.70
N GLY A 223 13.30 -27.86 2.87
CA GLY A 223 14.13 -27.50 1.73
C GLY A 223 13.39 -26.73 0.65
N LYS A 224 12.06 -26.88 0.54
CA LYS A 224 11.20 -26.07 -0.35
C LYS A 224 10.72 -24.77 0.29
N LEU A 225 10.64 -24.71 1.61
CA LEU A 225 10.19 -23.54 2.37
C LEU A 225 11.28 -22.47 2.50
N ILE A 226 12.51 -22.87 2.82
CA ILE A 226 13.60 -21.93 3.14
C ILE A 226 14.03 -21.07 1.94
N PRO A 227 14.24 -21.59 0.72
CA PRO A 227 14.73 -20.78 -0.40
C PRO A 227 13.80 -19.62 -0.78
N PRO A 228 12.48 -19.81 -0.94
CA PRO A 228 11.57 -18.70 -1.18
C PRO A 228 11.52 -17.68 -0.04
N MET A 229 11.65 -18.12 1.22
CA MET A 229 11.76 -17.20 2.36
C MET A 229 13.02 -16.34 2.30
N MET A 230 14.18 -16.94 1.98
CA MET A 230 15.43 -16.20 1.79
C MET A 230 15.32 -15.18 0.66
N ILE A 231 14.72 -15.57 -0.47
CA ILE A 231 14.45 -14.69 -1.60
C ILE A 231 13.54 -13.53 -1.18
N GLY A 232 12.46 -13.82 -0.44
CA GLY A 232 11.53 -12.80 0.06
C GLY A 232 12.21 -11.81 1.00
N LEU A 233 13.01 -12.29 1.96
CA LEU A 233 13.78 -11.44 2.88
C LEU A 233 14.80 -10.57 2.13
N PHE A 234 15.43 -11.12 1.10
CA PHE A 234 16.33 -10.36 0.23
C PHE A 234 15.60 -9.23 -0.49
N HIS A 235 14.41 -9.50 -1.05
CA HIS A 235 13.58 -8.46 -1.68
C HIS A 235 13.14 -7.40 -0.68
N ILE A 236 12.64 -7.80 0.50
CA ILE A 236 12.27 -6.86 1.57
C ILE A 236 13.43 -5.93 1.87
N THR A 237 14.65 -6.46 2.00
CA THR A 237 15.86 -5.66 2.21
C THR A 237 16.11 -4.66 1.07
N ILE A 238 16.08 -5.10 -0.19
CA ILE A 238 16.26 -4.21 -1.34
C ILE A 238 15.23 -3.08 -1.34
N TYR A 239 13.97 -3.39 -1.06
CA TYR A 239 12.91 -2.37 -1.05
C TYR A 239 13.01 -1.41 0.12
N ILE A 240 13.46 -1.87 1.29
CA ILE A 240 13.75 -0.96 2.42
C ILE A 240 14.89 -0.02 2.03
N LEU A 241 15.97 -0.53 1.43
CA LEU A 241 17.08 0.30 0.98
C LEU A 241 16.62 1.32 -0.06
N ALA A 242 15.82 0.91 -1.06
CA ALA A 242 15.24 1.82 -2.03
C ALA A 242 14.33 2.86 -1.37
N ALA A 243 13.46 2.45 -0.44
CA ALA A 243 12.54 3.34 0.26
C ALA A 243 13.27 4.44 1.02
N VAL A 244 14.35 4.10 1.73
CA VAL A 244 15.12 5.05 2.53
C VAL A 244 16.05 5.91 1.66
N PHE A 245 16.84 5.29 0.78
CA PHE A 245 17.93 5.98 0.06
C PHE A 245 17.51 6.60 -1.27
N ILE A 246 16.51 6.04 -1.96
CA ILE A 246 16.04 6.54 -3.25
C ILE A 246 14.81 7.43 -3.05
N PHE A 247 13.85 7.00 -2.23
CA PHE A 247 12.57 7.68 -2.05
C PHE A 247 12.49 8.57 -0.79
N GLY A 248 13.54 8.59 0.05
CA GLY A 248 13.58 9.44 1.24
C GLY A 248 12.47 9.18 2.26
N VAL A 249 11.90 7.97 2.27
CA VAL A 249 10.85 7.60 3.22
C VAL A 249 11.49 7.34 4.58
N PRO A 250 11.01 7.98 5.66
CA PRO A 250 11.56 7.76 6.98
C PRO A 250 11.30 6.33 7.42
N LEU A 251 12.30 5.74 8.06
CA LEU A 251 12.19 4.45 8.74
C LEU A 251 12.40 4.70 10.24
N ARG A 252 11.29 4.93 10.96
CA ARG A 252 11.34 5.34 12.37
C ARG A 252 11.43 4.18 13.36
N GLY A 253 10.84 3.04 13.02
CA GLY A 253 10.72 1.89 13.89
C GLY A 253 11.83 0.87 13.77
N SER A 254 11.68 -0.21 14.54
CA SER A 254 12.68 -1.27 14.62
C SER A 254 12.65 -2.23 13.42
N LEU A 255 13.78 -2.32 12.71
CA LEU A 255 14.02 -3.33 11.68
C LEU A 255 13.92 -4.75 12.22
N PHE A 256 14.30 -4.98 13.48
CA PHE A 256 14.20 -6.31 14.09
C PHE A 256 12.75 -6.79 14.16
N LEU A 257 11.82 -5.90 14.52
CA LEU A 257 10.38 -6.20 14.54
C LEU A 257 9.82 -6.43 13.14
N LEU A 258 10.30 -5.65 12.16
CA LEU A 258 9.93 -5.81 10.76
C LEU A 258 10.39 -7.17 10.22
N TYR A 259 11.65 -7.55 10.41
CA TYR A 259 12.16 -8.82 9.92
C TYR A 259 11.60 -10.01 10.69
N GLY A 260 11.39 -9.88 12.01
CA GLY A 260 10.75 -10.89 12.83
C GLY A 260 9.34 -11.22 12.33
N SER A 261 8.52 -10.19 12.08
CA SER A 261 7.18 -10.38 11.49
C SER A 261 7.23 -10.83 10.03
N ALA A 262 8.21 -10.37 9.24
CA ALA A 262 8.41 -10.78 7.86
C ALA A 262 8.65 -12.28 7.71
N ILE A 263 9.32 -12.93 8.67
CA ILE A 263 9.52 -14.39 8.65
C ILE A 263 8.17 -15.12 8.69
N PHE A 264 7.25 -14.72 9.59
CA PHE A 264 5.93 -15.34 9.70
C PHE A 264 5.04 -15.01 8.51
N TYR A 265 5.10 -13.77 8.03
CA TYR A 265 4.43 -13.35 6.81
C TYR A 265 4.87 -14.19 5.60
N LEU A 266 6.18 -14.33 5.37
CA LEU A 266 6.72 -15.12 4.28
C LEU A 266 6.38 -16.59 4.44
N ALA A 267 6.41 -17.15 5.66
CA ALA A 267 5.96 -18.52 5.91
C ALA A 267 4.49 -18.73 5.49
N ALA A 268 3.60 -17.77 5.78
CA ALA A 268 2.20 -17.81 5.33
C ALA A 268 2.06 -17.78 3.81
N VAL A 269 2.81 -16.88 3.15
CA VAL A 269 2.83 -16.74 1.69
C VAL A 269 3.40 -18.00 1.01
N VAL A 270 4.48 -18.56 1.55
CA VAL A 270 5.08 -19.80 1.08
C VAL A 270 4.10 -20.96 1.23
N GLY A 271 3.38 -21.07 2.36
CA GLY A 271 2.36 -22.10 2.53
C GLY A 271 1.25 -22.01 1.48
N LEU A 272 0.76 -20.80 1.18
CA LEU A 272 -0.20 -20.57 0.10
C LEU A 272 0.38 -20.96 -1.28
N GLY A 273 1.61 -20.56 -1.55
CA GLY A 273 2.29 -20.89 -2.80
C GLY A 273 2.48 -22.40 -2.97
N LEU A 274 2.91 -23.11 -1.92
CA LEU A 274 3.04 -24.58 -1.95
C LEU A 274 1.69 -25.25 -2.12
N PHE A 275 0.63 -24.75 -1.49
CA PHE A 275 -0.73 -25.27 -1.67
C PHE A 275 -1.18 -25.16 -3.14
N ILE A 276 -1.01 -23.98 -3.75
CA ILE A 276 -1.31 -23.75 -5.18
C ILE A 276 -0.43 -24.65 -6.06
N SER A 277 0.86 -24.76 -5.75
CA SER A 277 1.82 -25.62 -6.46
C SER A 277 1.40 -27.08 -6.43
N ALA A 278 0.96 -27.55 -5.26
CA ALA A 278 0.54 -28.93 -5.05
C ALA A 278 -0.74 -29.28 -5.82
N LEU A 279 -1.61 -28.32 -6.10
CA LEU A 279 -2.80 -28.52 -6.94
C LEU A 279 -2.50 -28.47 -8.44
N SER A 280 -1.42 -27.79 -8.83
CA SER A 280 -1.07 -27.53 -10.22
C SER A 280 -0.29 -28.68 -10.87
N MET A 281 -0.56 -28.94 -12.15
CA MET A 281 0.17 -29.93 -12.97
C MET A 281 1.25 -29.28 -13.85
N THR A 282 1.08 -28.01 -14.22
CA THR A 282 2.05 -27.26 -15.04
C THR A 282 2.43 -25.94 -14.36
N GLN A 283 3.57 -25.37 -14.74
CA GLN A 283 3.96 -24.04 -14.26
C GLN A 283 2.95 -22.95 -14.66
N GLN A 284 2.33 -23.06 -15.83
CA GLN A 284 1.31 -22.10 -16.26
C GLN A 284 0.07 -22.15 -15.35
N GLN A 285 -0.40 -23.34 -14.98
CA GLN A 285 -1.50 -23.49 -14.02
C GLN A 285 -1.14 -22.88 -12.66
N ALA A 286 0.10 -23.10 -12.20
CA ALA A 286 0.57 -22.51 -10.94
C ALA A 286 0.63 -20.98 -10.98
N ILE A 287 1.09 -20.40 -12.09
CA ILE A 287 1.09 -18.94 -12.29
C ILE A 287 -0.34 -18.40 -12.28
N LEU A 288 -1.25 -19.01 -13.03
CA LEU A 288 -2.66 -18.59 -13.06
C LEU A 288 -3.32 -18.70 -11.67
N GLY A 289 -3.04 -19.77 -10.92
CA GLY A 289 -3.51 -19.94 -9.55
C GLY A 289 -2.94 -18.89 -8.60
N ALA A 290 -1.64 -18.58 -8.72
CA ALA A 290 -1.00 -17.51 -7.96
C ALA A 290 -1.64 -16.14 -8.26
N PHE A 291 -1.89 -15.83 -9.54
CA PHE A 291 -2.58 -14.60 -9.95
C PHE A 291 -4.02 -14.52 -9.42
N LEU A 292 -4.77 -15.63 -9.52
CA LEU A 292 -6.15 -15.73 -9.02
C LEU A 292 -6.25 -15.46 -7.52
N PHE A 293 -5.23 -15.85 -6.75
CA PHE A 293 -5.14 -15.51 -5.32
C PHE A 293 -4.64 -14.08 -5.09
N MET A 294 -3.54 -13.71 -5.75
CA MET A 294 -2.81 -12.48 -5.49
C MET A 294 -3.64 -11.23 -5.78
N VAL A 295 -4.39 -11.19 -6.88
CA VAL A 295 -5.15 -10.00 -7.28
C VAL A 295 -6.23 -9.67 -6.24
N PRO A 296 -7.14 -10.60 -5.86
CA PRO A 296 -8.06 -10.37 -4.75
C PRO A 296 -7.34 -10.06 -3.43
N ALA A 297 -6.25 -10.76 -3.12
CA ALA A 297 -5.48 -10.50 -1.90
C ALA A 297 -4.94 -9.05 -1.87
N MET A 298 -4.47 -8.51 -2.98
CA MET A 298 -4.05 -7.10 -3.03
C MET A 298 -5.22 -6.14 -2.81
N LEU A 299 -6.36 -6.36 -3.50
CA LEU A 299 -7.54 -5.51 -3.37
C LEU A 299 -8.14 -5.53 -1.95
N LEU A 300 -8.13 -6.69 -1.30
CA LEU A 300 -8.68 -6.90 0.04
C LEU A 300 -7.71 -6.60 1.19
N SER A 301 -6.48 -6.18 0.89
CA SER A 301 -5.44 -6.02 1.91
C SER A 301 -5.40 -4.67 2.62
N GLY A 302 -6.14 -3.66 2.13
CA GLY A 302 -5.92 -2.28 2.56
C GLY A 302 -4.81 -1.55 1.78
N PHE A 303 -4.29 -2.16 0.72
CA PHE A 303 -3.26 -1.58 -0.16
C PHE A 303 -3.80 -0.38 -0.96
N ALA A 304 -4.87 -0.59 -1.72
CA ALA A 304 -5.44 0.43 -2.61
C ALA A 304 -6.55 1.25 -1.94
N THR A 305 -7.41 0.58 -1.15
CA THR A 305 -8.55 1.18 -0.46
C THR A 305 -8.55 0.78 1.02
N PRO A 306 -8.88 1.70 1.95
CA PRO A 306 -9.05 1.35 3.36
C PRO A 306 -10.07 0.23 3.55
N ILE A 307 -9.80 -0.69 4.47
CA ILE A 307 -10.66 -1.85 4.73
C ILE A 307 -11.98 -1.40 5.36
N GLU A 308 -11.94 -0.32 6.12
CA GLU A 308 -13.07 0.32 6.79
C GLU A 308 -14.12 0.82 5.78
N ASN A 309 -13.69 1.11 4.54
CA ASN A 309 -14.58 1.55 3.45
C ASN A 309 -15.27 0.37 2.74
N MET A 310 -14.91 -0.88 3.06
CA MET A 310 -15.53 -2.06 2.46
C MET A 310 -16.87 -2.38 3.14
N PRO A 311 -17.85 -2.95 2.41
CA PRO A 311 -19.09 -3.45 3.01
C PRO A 311 -18.81 -4.38 4.18
N SER A 312 -19.65 -4.32 5.22
CA SER A 312 -19.46 -5.08 6.47
C SER A 312 -19.35 -6.60 6.27
N TRP A 313 -19.99 -7.15 5.22
CA TRP A 313 -19.90 -8.57 4.88
C TRP A 313 -18.54 -8.97 4.27
N LEU A 314 -17.82 -8.03 3.67
CA LEU A 314 -16.53 -8.29 3.00
C LEU A 314 -15.35 -8.16 3.96
N GLN A 315 -15.46 -7.31 4.99
CA GLN A 315 -14.38 -7.10 5.97
C GLN A 315 -13.90 -8.39 6.66
N PRO A 316 -14.76 -9.35 7.06
CA PRO A 316 -14.32 -10.61 7.65
C PRO A 316 -13.48 -11.46 6.69
N VAL A 317 -13.76 -11.43 5.38
CA VAL A 317 -13.01 -12.17 4.36
C VAL A 317 -11.55 -11.71 4.31
N THR A 318 -11.28 -10.45 4.65
CA THR A 318 -9.90 -9.94 4.67
C THR A 318 -9.05 -10.53 5.81
N LEU A 319 -9.65 -11.20 6.81
CA LEU A 319 -8.93 -11.79 7.95
C LEU A 319 -8.05 -12.98 7.57
N ILE A 320 -8.33 -13.67 6.47
CA ILE A 320 -7.50 -14.79 6.00
C ILE A 320 -6.32 -14.32 5.14
N ASN A 321 -6.24 -13.02 4.84
CA ASN A 321 -5.25 -12.46 3.94
C ASN A 321 -3.99 -12.05 4.71
N PRO A 322 -2.83 -12.71 4.52
CA PRO A 322 -1.60 -12.35 5.23
C PRO A 322 -1.10 -10.95 4.86
N LEU A 323 -1.37 -10.46 3.64
CA LEU A 323 -0.93 -9.13 3.22
C LEU A 323 -1.55 -8.01 4.07
N ARG A 324 -2.79 -8.20 4.54
CA ARG A 324 -3.50 -7.24 5.42
C ARG A 324 -2.66 -6.89 6.65
N TYR A 325 -2.26 -7.91 7.40
CA TYR A 325 -1.56 -7.72 8.67
C TYR A 325 -0.15 -7.18 8.45
N PHE A 326 0.56 -7.68 7.44
CA PHE A 326 1.92 -7.23 7.18
C PHE A 326 1.97 -5.79 6.66
N LEU A 327 0.97 -5.31 5.92
CA LEU A 327 0.87 -3.90 5.54
C LEU A 327 0.76 -2.97 6.75
N VAL A 328 0.01 -3.36 7.79
CA VAL A 328 -0.09 -2.57 9.03
C VAL A 328 1.27 -2.46 9.71
N ILE A 329 2.00 -3.58 9.82
CA ILE A 329 3.33 -3.62 10.43
C ILE A 329 4.31 -2.75 9.63
N VAL A 330 4.37 -2.93 8.31
CA VAL A 330 5.30 -2.18 7.46
C VAL A 330 5.04 -0.68 7.54
N LYS A 331 3.78 -0.23 7.36
CA LYS A 331 3.44 1.20 7.50
C LYS A 331 3.78 1.74 8.90
N GLY A 332 3.50 0.94 9.94
CA GLY A 332 3.79 1.31 11.31
C GLY A 332 5.28 1.45 11.61
N VAL A 333 6.12 0.54 11.12
CA VAL A 333 7.57 0.61 11.28
C VAL A 333 8.17 1.77 10.49
N PHE A 334 7.74 2.01 9.25
CA PHE A 334 8.24 3.17 8.50
C PHE A 334 7.84 4.48 9.18
N LEU A 335 6.54 4.67 9.45
CA LEU A 335 6.02 6.00 9.73
C LEU A 335 5.77 6.29 11.21
N LYS A 336 5.47 5.28 12.04
CA LYS A 336 4.86 5.49 13.37
C LYS A 336 5.70 5.05 14.57
N ASP A 337 6.80 4.32 14.35
CA ASP A 337 7.55 3.66 15.44
C ASP A 337 6.62 2.84 16.36
N ILE A 338 5.91 1.89 15.75
CA ILE A 338 4.89 1.10 16.46
C ILE A 338 5.51 0.25 17.59
N PRO A 339 4.83 0.15 18.75
CA PRO A 339 5.33 -0.65 19.87
C PRO A 339 5.29 -2.14 19.55
N LEU A 340 6.15 -2.92 20.21
CA LEU A 340 6.22 -4.38 20.09
C LEU A 340 4.84 -5.05 20.26
N ALA A 341 4.02 -4.57 21.19
CA ALA A 341 2.70 -5.15 21.45
C ALA A 341 1.78 -5.10 20.20
N GLU A 342 1.81 -4.00 19.45
CA GLU A 342 1.02 -3.85 18.23
C GLU A 342 1.58 -4.74 17.11
N VAL A 343 2.90 -4.84 16.97
CA VAL A 343 3.55 -5.77 16.03
C VAL A 343 3.14 -7.21 16.33
N VAL A 344 3.19 -7.62 17.60
CA VAL A 344 2.80 -8.98 18.02
C VAL A 344 1.33 -9.24 17.71
N HIS A 345 0.44 -8.28 17.98
CA HIS A 345 -0.99 -8.42 17.67
C HIS A 345 -1.24 -8.68 16.18
N GLN A 346 -0.49 -8.01 15.29
CA GLN A 346 -0.58 -8.25 13.84
C GLN A 346 0.17 -9.51 13.39
N THR A 347 1.20 -9.93 14.13
CA THR A 347 1.99 -11.13 13.80
C THR A 347 1.30 -12.44 14.20
N LEU A 348 0.49 -12.44 15.26
CA LEU A 348 -0.23 -13.65 15.71
C LEU A 348 -1.15 -14.24 14.62
N PRO A 349 -2.01 -13.46 13.92
CA PRO A 349 -2.75 -13.95 12.77
C PRO A 349 -1.86 -14.49 11.65
N LEU A 350 -0.70 -13.87 11.39
CA LEU A 350 0.25 -14.38 10.39
C LEU A 350 0.78 -15.76 10.77
N CYS A 351 1.11 -15.97 12.06
CA CYS A 351 1.51 -17.28 12.56
C CYS A 351 0.41 -18.33 12.35
N LEU A 352 -0.84 -17.98 12.67
CA LEU A 352 -2.00 -18.88 12.48
C LEU A 352 -2.18 -19.23 11.00
N ILE A 353 -2.16 -18.23 10.11
CA ILE A 353 -2.28 -18.43 8.66
C ILE A 353 -1.13 -19.31 8.17
N ALA A 354 0.11 -19.06 8.62
CA ALA A 354 1.27 -19.87 8.24
C ALA A 354 1.13 -21.33 8.67
N ILE A 355 0.69 -21.59 9.90
CA ILE A 355 0.45 -22.95 10.38
C ILE A 355 -0.61 -23.63 9.49
N VAL A 356 -1.76 -22.98 9.27
CA VAL A 356 -2.86 -23.57 8.48
C VAL A 356 -2.42 -23.85 7.04
N THR A 357 -1.77 -22.89 6.38
CA THR A 357 -1.42 -23.02 4.96
C THR A 357 -0.27 -24.00 4.74
N LEU A 358 0.74 -24.00 5.62
CA LEU A 358 1.84 -24.97 5.56
C LEU A 358 1.38 -26.38 5.91
N SER A 359 0.54 -26.56 6.92
CA SER A 359 -0.04 -27.86 7.25
C SER A 359 -0.92 -28.40 6.12
N SER A 360 -1.74 -27.54 5.52
CA SER A 360 -2.58 -27.92 4.37
C SER A 360 -1.74 -28.31 3.15
N ALA A 361 -0.69 -27.54 2.85
CA ALA A 361 0.25 -27.85 1.77
C ALA A 361 1.00 -29.17 2.05
N ALA A 362 1.47 -29.38 3.27
CA ALA A 362 2.17 -30.60 3.67
C ALA A 362 1.27 -31.84 3.59
N TRP A 363 0.01 -31.73 4.02
CA TRP A 363 -0.98 -32.80 3.92
C TRP A 363 -1.27 -33.15 2.46
N LEU A 364 -1.53 -32.14 1.62
CA LEU A 364 -1.80 -32.34 0.20
C LEU A 364 -0.59 -32.93 -0.54
N PHE A 365 0.62 -32.51 -0.15
CA PHE A 365 1.85 -33.08 -0.69
C PHE A 365 1.95 -34.56 -0.36
N ARG A 366 1.78 -34.95 0.92
CA ARG A 366 1.80 -36.37 1.36
C ARG A 366 0.79 -37.23 0.62
N ARG A 367 -0.45 -36.77 0.50
CA ARG A 367 -1.52 -37.53 -0.16
C ARG A 367 -1.31 -37.75 -1.66
N ARG A 368 -0.40 -36.99 -2.28
CA ARG A 368 0.00 -37.18 -3.68
C ARG A 368 1.34 -37.92 -3.81
N LEU A 369 2.01 -38.25 -2.70
CA LEU A 369 3.20 -39.11 -2.66
C LEU A 369 2.81 -40.59 -2.46
N GLU A 370 1.69 -40.85 -1.76
CA GLU A 370 0.97 -42.13 -1.70
C GLU A 370 0.10 -42.30 -2.95
#